data_AF-A0AAP0NQ83-F1
#
_entry.id   AF-A0AAP0NQ83-F1
#
_cell.length_a   1.000
_cell.length_b   1.000
_cell.length_c   1.000
_cell.angle_alpha   90.00
_cell.angle_beta   90.00
_cell.angle_gamma   90.00
#
_symmetry.space_group_name_H-M   'P 1'
#
loop_
_entity.id
_entity.type
_entity.pdbx_description
1 polymer ?
#
loop_
_entity_poly.entity_id
_entity_poly.type
_entity_poly.pdbx_seq_one_letter_code
_entity_poly.pdbx_strand_id
1 'polypeptide(L)'
;MDEVNGFLLKLCEENDAFVNMRVLLTKQACNVGLLISQRVVNLPPQLLPPLYDALFDEVSWAIEDEPTEELRESFRFKYYILLTKIYERKSANKGKGTSSDDEPIIYAKPEDEIFHKLSSWSFDFPIRTQEITAHELRNYNLKGLVMAIEAEKVPSFRQELQSLINGS
;
A
#
# COMPACT_ATOMS: atom_id res chain seq x y z
N MET A 1 -15.63 10.14 1.91
CA MET A 1 -15.03 9.11 1.04
C MET A 1 -14.82 9.65 -0.38
N ASP A 2 -15.76 10.44 -0.91
CA ASP A 2 -15.70 10.97 -2.28
C ASP A 2 -14.49 11.85 -2.59
N GLU A 3 -14.00 12.64 -1.62
CA GLU A 3 -12.80 13.46 -1.83
C GLU A 3 -11.53 12.62 -1.98
N VAL A 4 -11.38 11.56 -1.16
CA VAL A 4 -10.23 10.65 -1.23
C VAL A 4 -10.29 9.83 -2.52
N ASN A 5 -11.46 9.29 -2.86
CA ASN A 5 -11.67 8.58 -4.12
C ASN A 5 -11.41 9.49 -5.33
N GLY A 6 -11.89 10.74 -5.28
CA GLY A 6 -11.67 11.74 -6.33
C GLY A 6 -10.20 12.14 -6.45
N PHE A 7 -9.46 12.24 -5.34
CA PHE A 7 -8.02 12.49 -5.35
C PHE A 7 -7.26 11.30 -5.95
N LEU A 8 -7.56 10.10 -5.47
CA LEU A 8 -6.99 8.84 -5.94
C LEU A 8 -7.21 8.62 -7.45
N LEU A 9 -8.39 8.96 -7.98
CA LEU A 9 -8.67 8.92 -9.42
C LEU A 9 -7.94 10.00 -10.23
N LYS A 10 -7.65 11.17 -9.63
CA LYS A 10 -6.87 12.25 -10.27
C LYS A 10 -5.38 11.98 -10.32
N LEU A 11 -4.87 11.14 -9.41
CA LEU A 11 -3.44 10.81 -9.34
C LEU A 11 -2.97 9.89 -10.47
N CYS A 12 -3.89 9.24 -11.16
CA CYS A 12 -3.56 8.29 -12.22
C CYS A 12 -3.45 8.97 -13.59
N GLU A 13 -2.34 8.70 -14.28
CA GLU A 13 -2.29 8.79 -15.74
C GLU A 13 -2.99 7.54 -16.33
N GLU A 14 -3.53 7.62 -17.55
CA GLU A 14 -4.27 6.51 -18.19
C GLU A 14 -3.36 5.26 -18.35
N ASN A 15 -3.46 4.33 -17.40
CA ASN A 15 -2.74 3.05 -17.38
C ASN A 15 -3.70 1.92 -16.98
N ASP A 16 -3.34 0.66 -17.20
CA ASP A 16 -4.16 -0.52 -16.87
C ASP A 16 -4.52 -0.58 -15.36
N ALA A 17 -3.60 -0.12 -14.50
CA ALA A 17 -3.86 0.02 -13.07
C ALA A 17 -4.99 1.02 -12.75
N PHE A 18 -5.15 2.08 -13.56
CA PHE A 18 -6.26 3.03 -13.42
C PHE A 18 -7.62 2.40 -13.74
N VAL A 19 -7.68 1.50 -14.74
CA VAL A 19 -8.92 0.79 -15.07
C VAL A 19 -9.35 -0.09 -13.91
N ASN A 20 -8.42 -0.87 -13.35
CA ASN A 20 -8.68 -1.74 -12.19
C ASN A 20 -9.11 -0.93 -10.96
N MET A 21 -8.40 0.16 -10.69
CA MET A 21 -8.70 1.06 -9.59
C MET A 21 -10.06 1.75 -9.73
N ARG A 22 -10.40 2.25 -10.93
CA ARG A 22 -11.70 2.86 -11.19
C ARG A 22 -12.82 1.84 -11.01
N VAL A 23 -12.63 0.59 -11.45
CA VAL A 23 -13.59 -0.50 -11.20
C VAL A 23 -13.75 -0.76 -9.70
N LEU A 24 -12.65 -0.83 -8.95
CA LEU A 24 -12.68 -1.06 -7.50
C LEU A 24 -13.38 0.08 -6.75
N LEU A 25 -13.04 1.34 -7.06
CA LEU A 25 -13.59 2.51 -6.37
C LEU A 25 -15.01 2.92 -6.82
N THR A 26 -15.49 2.47 -7.98
CA THR A 26 -16.84 2.83 -8.47
C THR A 26 -17.84 1.68 -8.39
N LYS A 27 -17.44 0.45 -8.75
CA LYS A 27 -18.33 -0.72 -8.79
C LYS A 27 -18.26 -1.60 -7.55
N GLN A 28 -17.12 -1.60 -6.85
CA GLN A 28 -16.89 -2.47 -5.68
C GLN A 28 -16.57 -1.67 -4.42
N ALA A 29 -16.93 -0.38 -4.36
CA ALA A 29 -16.56 0.52 -3.28
C ALA A 29 -16.95 -0.01 -1.88
N CYS A 30 -18.04 -0.76 -1.78
CA CYS A 30 -18.49 -1.41 -0.54
C CYS A 30 -17.56 -2.52 -0.02
N ASN A 31 -16.67 -3.05 -0.86
CA ASN A 31 -15.76 -4.15 -0.51
C ASN A 31 -14.29 -3.70 -0.50
N VAL A 32 -14.01 -2.40 -0.49
CA VAL A 32 -12.65 -1.87 -0.55
C VAL A 32 -12.33 -1.14 0.75
N GLY A 33 -11.35 -1.66 1.50
CA GLY A 33 -10.81 -1.01 2.68
C GLY A 33 -9.65 -0.08 2.29
N LEU A 34 -9.63 1.15 2.80
CA LEU A 34 -8.48 2.04 2.66
C LEU A 34 -7.58 1.87 3.88
N LEU A 35 -6.38 1.32 3.67
CA LEU A 35 -5.41 1.09 4.74
C LEU A 35 -4.34 2.18 4.73
N ILE A 36 -4.36 3.03 5.77
CA ILE A 36 -3.40 4.12 5.96
C ILE A 36 -2.46 3.77 7.10
N SER A 37 -1.21 3.43 6.77
CA SER A 37 -0.17 3.18 7.76
C SER A 37 0.83 4.33 7.80
N GLN A 38 0.73 5.16 8.84
CA GLN A 38 1.73 6.15 9.19
C GLN A 38 2.26 5.87 10.59
N ARG A 39 3.59 5.81 10.72
CA ARG A 39 4.26 5.64 12.02
C ARG A 39 5.33 6.69 12.23
N VAL A 40 5.57 7.02 13.49
CA VAL A 40 6.72 7.82 13.90
C VAL A 40 8.00 7.02 13.68
N VAL A 41 9.08 7.70 13.31
CA VAL A 41 10.38 7.07 13.03
C VAL A 41 10.97 6.28 14.20
N ASN A 42 10.52 6.56 15.43
CA ASN A 42 11.02 5.93 16.65
C ASN A 42 10.19 4.71 17.09
N LEU A 43 9.20 4.26 16.31
CA LEU A 43 8.40 3.09 16.67
C LEU A 43 9.27 1.82 16.61
N PRO A 44 9.42 1.06 17.71
CA PRO A 44 10.16 -0.19 17.71
C PRO A 44 9.59 -1.19 16.68
N PRO A 45 10.43 -1.82 15.83
CA PRO A 45 9.97 -2.78 14.83
C PRO A 45 9.19 -3.96 15.43
N GLN A 46 9.49 -4.34 16.67
CA GLN A 46 8.83 -5.44 17.39
C GLN A 46 7.34 -5.17 17.67
N LEU A 47 6.91 -3.91 17.60
CA LEU A 47 5.50 -3.54 17.75
C LEU A 47 4.72 -3.62 16.43
N LEU A 48 5.39 -3.76 15.28
CA LEU A 48 4.70 -3.81 13.98
C LEU A 48 3.81 -5.06 13.85
N PRO A 49 4.29 -6.29 14.12
CA PRO A 49 3.44 -7.47 14.02
C PRO A 49 2.18 -7.38 14.90
N PRO A 50 2.27 -7.12 16.23
CA PRO A 50 1.06 -7.06 17.05
C PRO A 50 0.14 -5.88 16.69
N LEU A 51 0.67 -4.80 16.13
CA LEU A 51 -0.15 -3.67 15.65
C LEU A 51 -1.00 -4.07 14.42
N TYR A 52 -0.40 -4.74 13.44
CA TYR A 52 -1.12 -5.23 12.27
C TYR A 52 -2.06 -6.39 12.62
N ASP A 53 -1.66 -7.26 13.55
CA ASP A 53 -2.52 -8.32 14.06
C ASP A 53 -3.77 -7.72 14.69
N ALA A 54 -3.62 -6.81 15.65
CA ALA A 54 -4.75 -6.12 16.29
C ALA A 54 -5.67 -5.45 15.25
N LEU A 55 -5.12 -4.76 14.26
CA LEU A 55 -5.91 -4.09 13.22
C LEU A 55 -6.78 -5.06 12.42
N PHE A 56 -6.20 -6.14 11.88
CA PHE A 56 -6.99 -7.06 11.06
C PHE A 56 -7.88 -7.98 11.93
N ASP A 57 -7.53 -8.21 13.20
CA ASP A 57 -8.40 -8.91 14.15
C ASP A 57 -9.63 -8.06 14.48
N GLU A 58 -9.48 -6.75 14.71
CA GLU A 58 -10.60 -5.83 14.89
C GLU A 58 -11.55 -5.82 13.68
N VAL A 59 -11.00 -5.82 12.46
CA VAL A 59 -11.82 -5.94 11.24
C VAL A 59 -12.54 -7.28 11.20
N SER A 60 -11.86 -8.37 11.56
CA SER A 60 -12.47 -9.71 11.59
C SER A 60 -13.59 -9.81 12.61
N TRP A 61 -13.41 -9.24 13.80
CA TRP A 61 -14.43 -9.21 14.85
C TRP A 61 -15.63 -8.36 14.41
N ALA A 62 -15.41 -7.23 13.73
CA ALA A 62 -16.50 -6.41 13.22
C ALA A 62 -17.37 -7.14 12.17
N ILE A 63 -16.80 -8.06 11.39
CA ILE A 63 -17.56 -8.90 10.45
C ILE A 63 -18.53 -9.85 11.19
N GLU A 64 -18.21 -10.27 12.41
CA GLU A 64 -18.99 -11.25 13.19
C GLU A 64 -19.94 -10.58 14.19
N ASP A 65 -19.46 -9.56 14.89
CA ASP A 65 -20.08 -9.03 16.11
C ASP A 65 -20.97 -7.79 15.87
N GLU A 66 -20.91 -7.16 14.70
CA GLU A 66 -21.75 -5.99 14.40
C GLU A 66 -23.26 -6.37 14.44
N PRO A 67 -24.14 -5.45 14.88
CA PRO A 67 -25.52 -5.79 15.22
C PRO A 67 -26.42 -5.98 13.98
N THR A 68 -26.01 -5.49 12.81
CA THR A 68 -26.78 -5.60 11.56
C THR A 68 -25.97 -6.26 10.46
N GLU A 69 -26.64 -7.00 9.57
CA GLU A 69 -26.02 -7.63 8.41
C GLU A 69 -25.36 -6.59 7.49
N GLU A 70 -25.98 -5.42 7.33
CA GLU A 70 -25.42 -4.31 6.54
C GLU A 70 -24.09 -3.81 7.12
N LEU A 71 -23.97 -3.71 8.46
CA LEU A 71 -22.72 -3.31 9.11
C LEU A 71 -21.66 -4.40 8.96
N ARG A 72 -22.01 -5.67 9.17
CA ARG A 72 -21.08 -6.80 8.96
C ARG A 72 -20.52 -6.83 7.56
N GLU A 73 -21.39 -6.71 6.54
CA GLU A 73 -20.99 -6.68 5.14
C GLU A 73 -20.11 -5.45 4.83
N SER A 74 -20.29 -4.32 5.53
CA SER A 74 -19.43 -3.14 5.36
C SER A 74 -17.98 -3.34 5.79
N PHE A 75 -17.69 -4.34 6.63
CA PHE A 75 -16.34 -4.73 7.05
C PHE A 75 -15.76 -5.89 6.22
N ARG A 76 -16.56 -6.53 5.33
CA ARG A 76 -16.09 -7.63 4.47
C ARG A 76 -15.32 -7.12 3.25
N PHE A 77 -14.18 -6.51 3.53
CA PHE A 77 -13.29 -6.04 2.47
C PHE A 77 -12.74 -7.20 1.65
N LYS A 78 -12.84 -7.10 0.33
CA LYS A 78 -12.17 -7.99 -0.63
C LYS A 78 -10.78 -7.48 -0.99
N TYR A 79 -10.61 -6.16 -0.98
CA TYR A 79 -9.36 -5.51 -1.31
C TYR A 79 -9.02 -4.44 -0.28
N TYR A 80 -7.75 -4.34 0.07
CA TYR A 80 -7.16 -3.20 0.76
C TYR A 80 -6.39 -2.35 -0.24
N ILE A 81 -6.67 -1.05 -0.27
CA ILE A 81 -5.88 -0.06 -0.99
C ILE A 81 -4.93 0.59 0.01
N LEU A 82 -3.64 0.55 -0.29
CA LEU A 82 -2.59 1.18 0.51
C LEU A 82 -1.95 2.30 -0.28
N LEU A 83 -1.57 3.35 0.43
CA LEU A 83 -0.77 4.44 -0.09
C LEU A 83 0.52 4.54 0.71
N THR A 84 1.66 4.49 0.02
CA THR A 84 2.97 4.69 0.65
C THR A 84 3.86 5.63 -0.16
N LYS A 85 4.99 6.04 0.43
CA LYS A 85 6.06 6.81 -0.21
C LYS A 85 7.22 5.86 -0.51
N ILE A 86 7.74 5.95 -1.73
CA ILE A 86 8.93 5.23 -2.17
C ILE A 86 9.93 6.20 -2.77
N TYR A 87 11.21 5.84 -2.73
CA TYR A 87 12.26 6.56 -3.43
C TYR A 87 12.74 5.72 -4.60
N GLU A 88 12.53 6.19 -5.82
CA GLU A 88 12.97 5.51 -7.03
C GLU A 88 14.19 6.23 -7.61
N ARG A 89 15.26 5.51 -7.94
CA ARG A 89 16.46 6.12 -8.53
C ARG A 89 16.12 6.81 -9.85
N LYS A 90 16.60 8.04 -10.00
CA LYS A 90 16.53 8.82 -11.24
C LYS A 90 17.18 7.98 -12.35
N SER A 91 16.39 7.52 -13.31
CA SER A 91 16.96 6.83 -14.46
C SER A 91 17.75 7.84 -15.30
N ALA A 92 19.05 7.62 -15.44
CA ALA A 92 19.81 8.28 -16.49
C ALA A 92 19.46 7.54 -17.80
N ASN A 93 18.45 8.04 -18.54
CA ASN A 93 18.03 7.57 -19.87
C ASN A 93 17.90 6.05 -20.05
N LYS A 94 16.67 5.51 -20.01
CA LYS A 94 16.37 4.22 -20.66
C LYS A 94 15.18 4.37 -21.61
N GLY A 95 15.48 4.29 -22.90
CA GLY A 95 14.49 4.00 -23.94
C GLY A 95 14.02 2.54 -23.83
N LYS A 96 12.80 2.30 -24.34
CA LYS A 96 12.15 1.02 -24.65
C LYS A 96 13.01 -0.26 -24.51
N GLY A 97 12.57 -1.17 -23.65
CA GLY A 97 12.80 -2.61 -23.84
C GLY A 97 13.24 -3.40 -22.60
N THR A 98 12.31 -4.21 -22.09
CA THR A 98 12.50 -5.59 -21.59
C THR A 98 13.15 -5.81 -20.20
N SER A 99 12.32 -6.36 -19.31
CA SER A 99 12.55 -7.37 -18.25
C SER A 99 13.69 -7.22 -17.23
N SER A 100 13.27 -7.13 -15.96
CA SER A 100 13.81 -7.80 -14.76
C SER A 100 15.30 -7.62 -14.43
N ASP A 101 15.56 -7.09 -13.23
CA ASP A 101 16.79 -7.20 -12.43
C ASP A 101 17.73 -5.98 -12.37
N ASP A 102 17.20 -4.82 -11.96
CA ASP A 102 18.01 -3.63 -11.61
C ASP A 102 17.22 -2.77 -10.60
N GLU A 103 16.82 -3.33 -9.45
CA GLU A 103 15.94 -2.66 -8.48
C GLU A 103 16.59 -1.42 -7.84
N PRO A 104 15.94 -0.25 -7.88
CA PRO A 104 16.38 0.89 -7.11
C PRO A 104 15.18 1.59 -6.46
N ILE A 105 14.24 0.82 -5.93
CA ILE A 105 13.12 1.31 -5.13
C ILE A 105 13.52 1.14 -3.66
N ILE A 106 13.65 2.25 -2.95
CA ILE A 106 13.85 2.24 -1.51
C ILE A 106 12.49 2.48 -0.86
N TYR A 107 12.04 1.51 -0.07
CA TYR A 107 10.84 1.65 0.75
C TYR A 107 11.17 2.41 2.02
N ALA A 108 10.35 3.43 2.34
CA ALA A 108 10.49 4.16 3.59
C ALA A 108 10.20 3.26 4.80
N LYS A 109 9.35 2.25 4.62
CA LYS A 109 9.01 1.26 5.63
C LYS A 109 9.17 -0.14 5.04
N PRO A 110 9.93 -1.04 5.69
CA PRO A 110 10.19 -2.37 5.14
C PRO A 110 8.90 -3.22 5.03
N GLU A 111 7.88 -2.95 5.85
CA GLU A 111 6.56 -3.60 5.71
C GLU A 111 5.87 -3.26 4.38
N ASP A 112 6.15 -2.11 3.77
CA ASP A 112 5.56 -1.71 2.48
C ASP A 112 6.09 -2.57 1.33
N GLU A 113 7.30 -3.10 1.45
CA GLU A 113 7.88 -4.02 0.46
C GLU A 113 7.10 -5.33 0.41
N ILE A 114 6.74 -5.87 1.58
CA ILE A 114 5.90 -7.06 1.71
C ILE A 114 4.53 -6.81 1.07
N PHE A 115 3.92 -5.67 1.38
CA PHE A 115 2.65 -5.27 0.77
C PHE A 115 2.76 -5.13 -0.75
N HIS A 116 3.85 -4.57 -1.27
CA HIS A 116 4.05 -4.42 -2.71
C HIS A 116 4.19 -5.79 -3.39
N LYS A 117 4.97 -6.71 -2.81
CA LYS A 117 5.13 -8.08 -3.29
C LYS A 117 3.80 -8.85 -3.35
N LEU A 118 2.93 -8.65 -2.34
CA LEU A 118 1.63 -9.31 -2.27
C LEU A 118 0.54 -8.59 -3.09
N SER A 119 0.81 -7.38 -3.58
CA SER A 119 -0.17 -6.59 -4.32
C SER A 119 -0.58 -7.29 -5.63
N SER A 120 -1.87 -7.20 -5.96
CA SER A 120 -2.40 -7.70 -7.23
C SER A 120 -2.16 -6.70 -8.37
N TRP A 121 -2.09 -5.42 -8.03
CA TRP A 121 -1.60 -4.36 -8.90
C TRP A 121 -1.06 -3.20 -8.06
N SER A 122 -0.15 -2.43 -8.65
CA SER A 122 0.37 -1.20 -8.08
C SER A 122 0.62 -0.16 -9.18
N PHE A 123 0.65 1.11 -8.79
CA PHE A 123 1.15 2.18 -9.66
C PHE A 123 1.78 3.28 -8.81
N ASP A 124 2.80 3.91 -9.37
CA ASP A 124 3.44 5.07 -8.77
C ASP A 124 2.95 6.39 -9.38
N PHE A 125 3.08 7.46 -8.61
CA PHE A 125 2.79 8.81 -9.06
C PHE A 125 3.81 9.81 -8.47
N PRO A 126 4.13 10.89 -9.20
CA PRO A 126 5.12 11.86 -8.74
C PRO A 126 4.60 12.67 -7.55
N ILE A 127 5.38 12.75 -6.46
CA ILE A 127 5.09 13.65 -5.34
C ILE A 127 5.90 14.94 -5.54
N ARG A 128 5.21 16.08 -5.69
CA ARG A 128 5.83 17.39 -5.97
C ARG A 128 6.37 18.11 -4.72
N THR A 129 6.68 17.39 -3.64
CA THR A 129 7.15 18.00 -2.39
C THR A 129 8.67 18.06 -2.34
N GLN A 130 9.23 19.25 -2.12
CA GLN A 130 10.66 19.44 -1.82
C GLN A 130 10.92 19.11 -0.35
N GLU A 131 10.97 17.84 0.02
CA GLU A 131 11.60 17.46 1.30
C GLU A 131 13.12 17.59 1.16
N ILE A 132 13.80 18.07 2.21
CA ILE A 132 15.26 18.15 2.28
C ILE A 132 15.79 16.72 2.18
N THR A 133 16.21 16.33 0.98
CA THR A 133 16.70 15.00 0.71
C THR A 133 18.09 14.88 1.31
N ALA A 134 18.31 13.85 2.15
CA ALA A 134 19.65 13.49 2.61
C ALA A 134 20.61 13.38 1.42
N HIS A 135 21.89 13.64 1.63
CA HIS A 135 22.88 13.64 0.55
C HIS A 135 22.87 12.33 -0.27
N GLU A 136 22.54 11.22 0.38
CA GLU A 136 22.44 9.87 -0.19
C GLU A 136 21.24 9.69 -1.14
N LEU A 137 20.17 10.48 -0.97
CA LEU A 137 18.94 10.41 -1.77
C LEU A 137 18.91 11.40 -2.95
N ARG A 138 20.00 12.13 -3.21
CA ARG A 138 20.08 13.11 -4.31
C ARG A 138 19.81 12.51 -5.69
N ASN A 139 20.15 11.23 -5.86
CA ASN A 139 19.95 10.49 -7.09
C ASN A 139 18.58 9.78 -7.14
N TYR A 140 17.67 10.04 -6.20
CA TYR A 140 16.35 9.44 -6.14
C TYR A 140 15.25 10.49 -6.31
N ASN A 141 14.11 10.06 -6.85
CA ASN A 141 12.87 10.80 -6.91
C ASN A 141 11.91 10.24 -5.86
N LEU A 142 11.33 11.12 -5.06
CA LEU A 142 10.24 10.76 -4.17
C LEU A 142 8.97 10.54 -5.00
N LYS A 143 8.40 9.36 -4.90
CA LYS A 143 7.13 8.97 -5.53
C LYS A 143 6.16 8.45 -4.48
N GLY A 144 4.87 8.60 -4.77
CA GLY A 144 3.82 7.89 -4.06
C GLY A 144 3.57 6.57 -4.78
N LEU A 145 3.27 5.52 -4.03
CA LEU A 145 2.92 4.20 -4.55
C LEU A 145 1.56 3.82 -4.00
N VAL A 146 0.62 3.53 -4.90
CA VAL A 146 -0.67 2.92 -4.56
C VAL A 146 -0.60 1.44 -4.84
N MET A 147 -1.09 0.64 -3.90
CA MET A 147 -1.09 -0.83 -4.01
C MET A 147 -2.48 -1.35 -3.67
N ALA A 148 -2.95 -2.33 -4.44
CA ALA A 148 -4.16 -3.08 -4.11
C ALA A 148 -3.80 -4.50 -3.69
N ILE A 149 -4.33 -4.91 -2.54
CA ILE A 149 -4.01 -6.17 -1.91
C ILE A 149 -5.31 -6.90 -1.63
N GLU A 150 -5.41 -8.14 -2.08
CA GLU A 150 -6.57 -8.96 -1.77
C GLU A 150 -6.57 -9.33 -0.29
N ALA A 151 -7.73 -9.25 0.36
CA ALA A 151 -7.86 -9.51 1.80
C ALA A 151 -7.42 -10.94 2.17
N GLU A 152 -7.52 -11.89 1.25
CA GLU A 152 -7.02 -13.26 1.43
C GLU A 152 -5.49 -13.35 1.59
N LYS A 153 -4.74 -12.31 1.20
CA LYS A 153 -3.27 -12.24 1.33
C LYS A 153 -2.82 -11.66 2.67
N VAL A 154 -3.75 -11.19 3.52
CA VAL A 154 -3.45 -10.66 4.86
C VAL A 154 -2.73 -11.67 5.76
N PRO A 155 -3.12 -12.96 5.82
CA PRO A 155 -2.38 -13.96 6.58
C PRO A 155 -0.93 -14.13 6.11
N SER A 156 -0.69 -14.12 4.79
CA SER A 156 0.65 -14.18 4.22
C SER A 156 1.48 -12.95 4.61
N PHE A 157 0.86 -11.76 4.57
CA PHE A 157 1.50 -10.53 5.04
C PHE A 157 1.92 -10.63 6.51
N ARG A 158 1.03 -11.07 7.41
CA ARG A 158 1.33 -11.25 8.84
C ARG A 158 2.52 -12.18 9.06
N GLN A 159 2.56 -13.31 8.34
CA GLN A 159 3.67 -14.26 8.43
C GLN A 159 5.01 -13.71 7.93
N GLU A 160 5.01 -13.03 6.78
CA GLU A 160 6.22 -12.39 6.25
C GLU A 160 6.71 -11.26 7.16
N LEU A 161 5.80 -10.44 7.70
CA LEU A 161 6.14 -9.38 8.64
C LEU A 161 6.75 -9.94 9.93
N GLN A 162 6.15 -10.98 10.51
CA GLN A 162 6.70 -11.64 11.70
C GLN A 162 8.11 -12.20 11.44
N SER A 163 8.32 -12.77 10.26
CA SER A 163 9.62 -13.33 9.85
C SER A 163 10.68 -12.24 9.67
N LEU A 164 10.31 -11.11 9.06
CA LEU A 164 11.18 -9.94 8.90
C LEU A 164 11.67 -9.40 10.26
N ILE A 165 10.77 -9.31 11.24
CA ILE A 165 11.07 -8.79 12.57
C ILE A 165 11.87 -9.79 13.42
N ASN A 166 11.56 -11.09 13.35
CA ASN A 166 12.27 -12.11 14.10
C ASN A 166 13.65 -12.45 13.51
N GLY A 167 13.85 -12.17 12.21
CA GLY A 167 15.13 -12.36 11.51
C GLY A 167 16.08 -11.16 11.57
N SER A 168 15.65 -10.03 12.17
CA SER A 168 16.44 -8.80 12.32
C SER A 168 17.14 -8.69 13.68
#